data_AF-A0A2H9ZZD8-F1
#
_entry.id   AF-A0A2H9ZZD8-F1
#
_cell.length_a   1.000
_cell.length_b   1.000
_cell.length_c   1.000
_cell.angle_alpha   90.00
_cell.angle_beta   90.00
_cell.angle_gamma   90.00
#
_symmetry.space_group_name_H-M   'P 1'
#
loop_
_entity.id
_entity.type
_entity.pdbx_description
1 polymer ?
#
loop_
_entity_poly.entity_id
_entity_poly.type
_entity_poly.pdbx_seq_one_letter_code
_entity_poly.pdbx_strand_id
1 'polypeptide(L)'
;MLEKLRLTVACIATTADERLPELPLLHRSLVPFLSIAASFYRLCLYLRCRLYQFALLPRRRLPVPVISVGNLTWGGNGKTPMVEFIALYLHELGLPPLILSRVSFFFSRV
;
A
#
# COMPACT_ATOMS: atom_id res chain seq x y z
N MET A 1 6.96 9.71 16.34
CA MET A 1 6.51 9.35 14.98
C MET A 1 6.14 7.87 14.85
N LEU A 2 6.97 6.94 15.33
CA LEU A 2 6.74 5.49 15.25
C LEU A 2 5.50 5.02 16.05
N GLU A 3 5.19 5.65 17.19
CA GLU A 3 3.99 5.36 17.98
C GLU A 3 2.71 5.75 17.27
N LYS A 4 2.64 6.95 16.68
CA LYS A 4 1.49 7.37 15.86
C LYS A 4 1.25 6.38 14.72
N LEU A 5 2.31 5.95 14.03
CA LEU A 5 2.20 4.95 12.97
C LEU A 5 1.70 3.59 13.49
N ARG A 6 2.16 3.15 14.66
CA ARG A 6 1.69 1.91 15.30
C ARG A 6 0.23 2.01 15.71
N LEU A 7 -0.21 3.15 16.22
CA LEU A 7 -1.60 3.42 16.61
C LEU A 7 -2.51 3.49 15.38
N THR A 8 -2.08 4.13 14.29
CA THR A 8 -2.86 4.18 13.04
C THR A 8 -2.98 2.80 12.41
N VAL A 9 -1.89 2.02 12.37
CA VAL A 9 -1.91 0.64 11.85
C VAL A 9 -2.73 -0.28 12.77
N ALA A 10 -2.64 -0.12 14.10
CA ALA A 10 -3.45 -0.87 15.04
C ALA A 10 -4.94 -0.54 14.87
N CYS A 11 -5.31 0.74 14.77
CA CYS A 11 -6.69 1.18 14.54
C CYS A 11 -7.27 0.62 13.24
N ILE A 12 -6.51 0.68 12.13
CA ILE A 12 -6.93 0.11 10.84
C ILE A 12 -7.06 -1.42 10.93
N ALA A 13 -6.14 -2.09 11.64
CA ALA A 13 -6.22 -3.54 11.85
C ALA A 13 -7.43 -3.94 12.72
N THR A 14 -7.75 -3.15 13.75
CA THR A 14 -8.90 -3.39 14.64
C THR A 14 -10.23 -3.28 13.89
N THR A 15 -10.37 -2.38 12.91
CA THR A 15 -11.63 -2.25 12.14
C THR A 15 -11.93 -3.44 11.22
N ALA A 16 -10.93 -4.23 10.83
CA ALA A 16 -11.16 -5.47 10.07
C ALA A 16 -11.66 -6.62 10.97
N ASP A 17 -11.44 -6.51 12.28
CA ASP A 17 -11.74 -7.50 13.32
C ASP A 17 -13.15 -7.30 13.93
N GLU A 18 -13.88 -6.25 13.55
CA GLU A 18 -15.18 -5.89 14.14
C GLU A 18 -16.36 -6.80 13.72
N ARG A 19 -16.14 -7.80 12.84
CA ARG A 19 -17.15 -8.81 12.43
C ARG A 19 -17.05 -10.15 13.16
N LEU A 20 -16.18 -10.27 14.16
CA LEU A 20 -15.95 -11.52 14.89
C LEU A 20 -16.98 -11.92 15.98
N PRO A 21 -17.99 -11.12 16.41
CA PRO A 21 -18.95 -11.60 17.43
C PRO A 21 -19.99 -12.62 16.95
N GLU A 22 -20.16 -12.83 15.64
CA GLU A 22 -21.30 -13.59 15.06
C GLU A 22 -20.93 -15.03 14.62
N LEU A 23 -19.71 -15.54 14.89
CA LEU A 23 -19.21 -16.79 14.29
C LEU A 23 -19.19 -17.99 15.27
N PRO A 24 -19.27 -19.26 14.78
CA PRO A 24 -19.42 -20.49 15.59
C PRO A 24 -18.09 -21.12 16.06
N LEU A 25 -18.02 -21.73 17.26
CA LEU A 25 -16.86 -22.30 17.99
C LEU A 25 -15.61 -22.78 17.19
N LEU A 26 -15.75 -23.34 15.99
CA LEU A 26 -14.66 -23.75 15.09
C LEU A 26 -13.71 -22.61 14.67
N HIS A 27 -14.21 -21.39 14.42
CA HIS A 27 -13.35 -20.28 13.98
C HIS A 27 -12.38 -19.82 15.08
N ARG A 28 -12.74 -19.97 16.36
CA ARG A 28 -11.95 -19.52 17.52
C ARG A 28 -10.60 -20.24 17.65
N SER A 29 -10.48 -21.46 17.11
CA SER A 29 -9.22 -22.20 17.08
C SER A 29 -8.30 -21.81 15.92
N LEU A 30 -8.84 -21.24 14.82
CA LEU A 30 -8.04 -20.79 13.66
C LEU A 30 -7.49 -19.37 13.84
N VAL A 31 -8.19 -18.51 14.58
CA VAL A 31 -7.73 -17.13 14.89
C VAL A 31 -6.30 -17.06 15.46
N PRO A 32 -5.87 -17.87 16.45
CA PRO A 32 -4.51 -17.78 16.96
C PRO A 32 -3.46 -18.19 15.92
N PHE A 33 -3.75 -19.16 15.06
CA PHE A 33 -2.85 -19.58 13.99
C PHE A 33 -2.70 -18.49 12.92
N LEU A 34 -3.80 -17.88 12.48
CA LEU A 34 -3.79 -16.75 11.56
C LEU A 34 -3.11 -15.51 12.17
N SER A 35 -3.30 -15.27 13.48
CA SER A 35 -2.67 -14.16 14.20
C SER A 35 -1.15 -14.33 14.29
N ILE A 36 -0.66 -15.54 14.56
CA ILE A 36 0.78 -15.86 14.53
C ILE A 36 1.34 -15.62 13.12
N ALA A 37 0.67 -16.14 12.08
CA ALA A 37 1.08 -15.91 10.69
C ALA A 37 1.10 -14.42 10.31
N ALA A 38 0.08 -13.65 10.74
CA ALA A 38 0.01 -12.21 10.53
C ALA A 38 1.13 -11.45 11.26
N SER A 39 1.48 -11.87 12.48
CA SER A 39 2.57 -11.30 13.26
C SER A 39 3.93 -11.53 12.57
N PHE A 40 4.16 -12.75 12.06
CA PHE A 40 5.35 -13.06 11.24
C PHE A 40 5.42 -12.20 9.98
N TYR A 41 4.31 -12.08 9.24
CA TYR A 41 4.24 -11.22 8.06
C TYR A 41 4.55 -9.76 8.40
N ARG A 42 4.03 -9.26 9.52
CA ARG A 42 4.29 -7.91 10.04
C ARG A 42 5.76 -7.72 10.41
N LEU A 43 6.38 -8.70 11.06
CA LEU A 43 7.81 -8.67 11.40
C LEU A 43 8.69 -8.64 10.14
N CYS A 44 8.39 -9.47 9.15
CA CYS A 44 9.07 -9.48 7.86
C CYS A 44 8.95 -8.13 7.14
N LEU A 45 7.75 -7.53 7.11
CA LEU A 45 7.54 -6.19 6.55
C LEU A 45 8.36 -5.12 7.30
N TYR A 46 8.39 -5.19 8.63
CA TYR A 46 9.16 -4.25 9.44
C TYR A 46 10.67 -4.34 9.15
N LEU A 47 11.21 -5.56 9.11
CA LEU A 47 12.60 -5.82 8.74
C LEU A 47 12.90 -5.30 7.34
N ARG A 48 12.04 -5.61 6.36
CA ARG A 48 12.18 -5.10 4.99
C ARG A 48 12.20 -3.57 4.95
N CYS A 49 11.28 -2.90 5.63
CA CYS A 49 11.25 -1.44 5.71
C CYS A 49 12.52 -0.87 6.33
N ARG A 50 13.04 -1.50 7.40
CA ARG A 50 14.32 -1.11 8.01
C ARG A 50 15.48 -1.27 7.03
N LEU A 51 15.57 -2.36 6.29
CA LEU A 51 16.61 -2.58 5.28
C LEU A 51 16.59 -1.48 4.19
N TYR A 52 15.41 -1.03 3.77
CA TYR A 52 15.30 0.11 2.84
C TYR A 52 15.65 1.46 3.47
N GLN A 53 15.44 1.65 4.78
CA GLN A 53 15.85 2.86 5.51
C GLN A 53 17.36 2.94 5.68
N PHE A 54 18.01 1.82 5.97
CA PHE A 54 19.47 1.71 6.08
C PHE A 54 20.18 1.73 4.71
N ALA A 55 19.46 1.97 3.61
CA ALA A 55 19.99 2.02 2.24
C ALA A 55 20.75 0.75 1.80
N LEU A 56 20.57 -0.37 2.51
CA LEU A 56 21.15 -1.68 2.17
C LEU A 56 20.59 -2.26 0.88
N LEU A 57 19.38 -1.80 0.49
CA LEU A 57 18.74 -2.16 -0.78
C LEU A 57 18.95 -1.05 -1.82
N PRO A 58 19.26 -1.41 -3.07
CA PRO A 58 19.53 -0.44 -4.13
C PRO A 58 18.30 0.42 -4.40
N ARG A 59 18.41 1.72 -4.11
CA ARG A 59 17.43 2.74 -4.51
C ARG A 59 17.83 3.31 -5.86
N ARG A 60 17.12 2.93 -6.92
CA ARG A 60 17.23 3.63 -8.21
C ARG A 60 16.43 4.92 -8.14
N ARG A 61 17.10 6.06 -8.33
CA ARG A 61 16.45 7.35 -8.54
C ARG A 61 16.42 7.64 -10.03
N LEU A 62 15.25 7.99 -10.53
CA LEU A 62 15.10 8.50 -11.89
C LEU A 62 15.46 10.01 -11.89
N PRO A 63 15.99 10.55 -12.99
CA PRO A 63 16.34 11.98 -13.11
C PRO A 63 15.11 12.89 -13.21
N VAL A 64 13.91 12.32 -13.29
CA VAL A 64 12.62 13.02 -13.38
C VAL A 64 11.83 12.88 -12.06
N PRO A 65 10.97 13.84 -11.71
CA PRO A 65 10.09 13.72 -10.55
C PRO A 65 9.12 12.55 -10.75
N VAL A 66 8.99 11.69 -9.73
CA VAL A 66 8.12 10.49 -9.78
C VAL A 66 7.07 10.56 -8.68
N ILE A 67 5.81 10.46 -9.07
CA ILE A 67 4.67 10.37 -8.16
C ILE A 67 4.20 8.92 -8.12
N SER A 68 4.20 8.31 -6.94
CA SER A 68 3.70 6.94 -6.75
C SER A 68 2.29 6.96 -6.16
N VAL A 69 1.31 6.50 -6.95
CA VAL A 69 -0.09 6.38 -6.50
C VAL A 69 -0.35 4.94 -6.06
N GLY A 70 -0.40 4.74 -4.75
CA GLY A 70 -0.66 3.45 -4.10
C GLY A 70 -1.96 3.48 -3.29
N ASN A 71 -2.46 2.30 -2.93
CA ASN A 71 -3.56 2.14 -1.97
C ASN A 71 -3.14 1.03 -1.01
N LEU A 72 -3.52 1.17 0.25
CA LEU A 72 -3.21 0.24 1.32
C LEU A 72 -4.20 -0.94 1.35
N THR A 73 -5.41 -0.76 0.82
CA THR A 73 -6.47 -1.78 0.81
C THR A 73 -6.54 -2.52 -0.53
N TRP A 74 -6.88 -3.81 -0.45
CA TRP A 74 -7.10 -4.68 -1.61
C TRP A 74 -8.56 -4.51 -2.06
N GLY A 75 -8.78 -3.89 -3.22
CA GLY A 75 -10.12 -3.62 -3.77
C GLY A 75 -10.09 -2.50 -4.83
N GLY A 76 -11.14 -2.41 -5.65
CA GLY A 76 -11.32 -1.42 -6.72
C GLY A 76 -11.48 0.01 -6.22
N ASN A 77 -10.45 0.54 -5.56
CA ASN A 77 -10.46 1.84 -4.87
C ASN A 77 -10.14 3.01 -5.79
N GLY A 78 -10.56 2.98 -7.06
CA GLY A 78 -10.42 4.14 -7.93
C GLY A 78 -8.98 4.65 -8.14
N LYS A 79 -7.93 3.82 -7.97
CA LYS A 79 -6.55 4.22 -8.31
C LYS A 79 -6.46 4.70 -9.76
N THR A 80 -7.16 4.02 -10.65
CA THR A 80 -7.18 4.33 -12.08
C THR A 80 -7.75 5.73 -12.36
N PRO A 81 -8.97 6.10 -11.90
CA PRO A 81 -9.47 7.47 -12.08
C PRO A 81 -8.62 8.52 -11.34
N MET A 82 -8.00 8.18 -10.20
CA MET A 82 -7.09 9.11 -9.51
C MET A 82 -5.81 9.38 -10.30
N VAL A 83 -5.23 8.34 -10.92
CA VAL A 83 -4.04 8.49 -11.79
C VAL A 83 -4.39 9.29 -13.04
N GLU A 84 -5.56 9.05 -13.63
CA GLU A 84 -6.06 9.80 -14.77
C GLU A 84 -6.24 11.30 -14.44
N PHE A 85 -6.86 11.61 -13.30
CA PHE A 85 -6.99 12.99 -12.83
C PHE A 85 -5.65 13.71 -12.68
N ILE A 86 -4.65 13.04 -12.07
CA ILE A 86 -3.30 13.60 -11.92
C ILE A 86 -2.62 13.81 -13.27
N ALA A 87 -2.78 12.85 -14.19
CA ALA A 87 -2.20 12.94 -15.52
C ALA A 87 -2.80 14.12 -16.31
N LEU A 88 -4.12 14.28 -16.28
CA LEU A 88 -4.81 15.42 -16.90
C LEU A 88 -4.37 16.75 -16.30
N TYR A 89 -4.28 16.84 -14.97
CA TYR A 89 -3.82 18.05 -14.30
C TYR A 89 -2.39 18.44 -14.68
N LEU A 90 -1.48 17.47 -14.78
CA LEU A 90 -0.10 17.73 -15.24
C LEU A 90 -0.05 18.14 -16.71
N HIS A 91 -0.90 17.54 -17.53
CA HIS A 91 -1.02 17.91 -18.94
C HIS A 91 -1.53 19.36 -19.11
N GLU A 92 -2.53 19.79 -18.33
CA GLU A 92 -3.01 21.18 -18.32
C GLU A 92 -1.91 22.17 -17.91
N LEU A 93 -0.96 21.75 -17.07
CA LEU A 93 0.22 22.53 -16.70
C LEU A 93 1.32 22.52 -17.79
N GLY A 94 1.10 21.86 -18.93
CA GLY A 94 2.05 21.75 -20.04
C GLY A 94 3.18 20.75 -19.80
N LEU A 95 3.06 19.87 -18.81
CA LEU A 95 4.04 18.83 -18.51
C LEU A 95 3.58 17.48 -19.09
N PRO A 96 4.37 16.79 -19.93
CA PRO A 96 3.98 15.49 -20.46
C PRO A 96 4.02 14.41 -19.35
N PRO A 97 2.88 13.83 -18.92
CA PRO A 97 2.85 12.83 -17.87
C PRO A 97 3.25 11.44 -18.42
N LEU A 98 3.98 10.66 -17.62
CA LEU A 98 4.29 9.26 -17.93
C LEU A 98 3.69 8.33 -16.87
N ILE A 99 2.75 7.46 -17.28
CA ILE A 99 2.08 6.52 -16.38
C ILE A 99 2.79 5.17 -16.42
N LEU A 100 3.36 4.75 -15.29
CA LEU A 100 3.98 3.44 -15.10
C LEU A 100 3.01 2.50 -14.37
N SER A 101 2.45 1.52 -15.08
CA SER A 101 1.67 0.43 -14.47
C SER A 101 2.41 -0.89 -14.57
N ARG A 102 2.21 -1.77 -13.57
CA ARG A 102 2.86 -3.09 -13.51
C ARG A 102 2.38 -4.07 -14.58
N VAL A 103 1.18 -3.85 -15.12
CA VAL A 103 0.54 -4.75 -16.10
C VAL A 103 0.62 -4.21 -17.53
N SER A 104 0.73 -2.89 -17.71
CA SER A 104 0.83 -2.28 -19.04
C SER A 104 1.56 -0.94 -18.97
N PHE A 105 2.54 -0.74 -19.84
CA PHE A 105 3.13 0.57 -20.06
C PHE A 105 2.19 1.34 -21.00
N PHE A 106 1.39 2.26 -20.44
CA PHE A 106 0.47 3.07 -21.22
C PHE A 106 1.10 4.44 -21.45
N PHE A 107 1.64 4.63 -22.64
CA PHE A 107 2.08 5.95 -23.10
C PHE A 107 0.89 6.65 -23.75
N SER A 108 0.11 7.36 -22.95
CA SER A 108 -0.89 8.26 -23.50
C SER A 108 -0.22 9.56 -23.89
N ARG A 109 -0.01 9.74 -25.19
CA ARG A 109 0.27 11.06 -25.77
C ARG A 109 -1.10 11.74 -25.92
N VAL A 110 -1.66 12.17 -24.78
CA VAL A 110 -2.78 13.13 -24.80
C VAL A 110 -2.22 14.47 -25.20
#